data_AF-A0A657AV72-F1
#
_entry.id   AF-A0A657AV72-F1
#
_cell.length_a   1.000
_cell.length_b   1.000
_cell.length_c   1.000
_cell.angle_alpha   90.00
_cell.angle_beta   90.00
_cell.angle_gamma   90.00
#
_symmetry.space_group_name_H-M   'P 1'
#
loop_
_entity.id
_entity.type
_entity.pdbx_description
1 polymer ?
#
loop_
_entity_poly.entity_id
_entity_poly.type
_entity_poly.pdbx_seq_one_letter_code
_entity_poly.pdbx_strand_id
1 'polypeptide(L)'
;MQLNRTAALLLSIVITTLLIVHSSKLEAKNLQGSKEQCKRIATKIDMINDKRRAGGSSAQMDKWRKKRNALSDKAYKLNCRKHGIIK
;
A
#
# COMPACT_ATOMS: atom_id res chain seq x y z
N MET A 1 -56.74 -10.14 -11.62
CA MET A 1 -55.96 -8.96 -11.18
C MET A 1 -54.93 -9.23 -10.06
N GLN A 2 -54.70 -10.47 -9.61
CA GLN A 2 -53.72 -10.78 -8.54
C GLN A 2 -52.33 -11.20 -9.06
N LEU A 3 -52.24 -11.82 -10.26
CA LEU A 3 -50.97 -12.26 -10.86
C LEU A 3 -49.97 -11.12 -11.12
N ASN A 4 -50.46 -9.92 -11.45
CA ASN A 4 -49.62 -8.78 -11.82
C ASN A 4 -48.92 -8.16 -10.59
N ARG A 5 -49.50 -8.35 -9.39
CA ARG A 5 -48.96 -7.83 -8.12
C ARG A 5 -47.81 -8.67 -7.59
N THR A 6 -47.91 -10.00 -7.70
CA THR A 6 -46.86 -10.94 -7.27
C THR A 6 -45.65 -10.88 -8.21
N ALA A 7 -45.88 -10.76 -9.52
CA ALA A 7 -44.80 -10.59 -10.50
C ALA A 7 -44.03 -9.27 -10.28
N ALA A 8 -44.72 -8.18 -9.98
CA ALA A 8 -44.10 -6.88 -9.68
C ALA A 8 -43.26 -6.91 -8.39
N LEU A 9 -43.73 -7.61 -7.34
CA LEU A 9 -42.99 -7.78 -6.09
C LEU A 9 -41.69 -8.58 -6.29
N LEU A 10 -41.74 -9.67 -7.06
CA LEU A 10 -40.56 -10.48 -7.36
C LEU A 10 -39.52 -9.70 -8.20
N LEU A 11 -39.97 -8.90 -9.16
CA LEU A 11 -39.10 -8.05 -9.97
C LEU A 11 -38.38 -6.98 -9.14
N SER A 12 -39.09 -6.33 -8.20
CA SER A 12 -38.48 -5.37 -7.28
C SER A 12 -37.40 -6.00 -6.41
N ILE A 13 -37.60 -7.23 -5.92
CA ILE A 13 -36.61 -7.93 -5.09
C ILE A 13 -35.33 -8.21 -5.89
N VAL A 14 -35.45 -8.68 -7.14
CA VAL A 14 -34.30 -8.95 -8.00
C VAL A 14 -33.50 -7.67 -8.28
N ILE A 15 -34.17 -6.56 -8.62
CA ILE A 15 -33.52 -5.27 -8.90
C ILE A 15 -32.77 -4.74 -7.65
N THR A 16 -33.40 -4.87 -6.47
CA THR A 16 -32.80 -4.41 -5.21
C THR A 16 -31.54 -5.22 -4.87
N THR A 17 -31.55 -6.54 -5.09
CA THR A 17 -30.37 -7.38 -4.85
C THR A 17 -29.21 -7.08 -5.82
N LEU A 18 -29.51 -6.70 -7.07
CA LEU A 18 -28.50 -6.40 -8.09
C LEU A 18 -27.71 -5.11 -7.80
N LEU A 19 -28.37 -4.13 -7.16
CA LEU A 19 -27.76 -2.86 -6.76
C LEU A 19 -26.78 -3.01 -5.59
N ILE A 20 -27.04 -3.94 -4.67
CA ILE A 20 -26.19 -4.16 -3.48
C ILE A 20 -24.85 -4.81 -3.88
N VAL A 21 -24.83 -5.68 -4.89
CA VAL A 21 -23.61 -6.37 -5.35
C VAL A 21 -22.60 -5.43 -6.03
N HIS A 22 -23.07 -4.31 -6.62
CA HIS A 22 -22.21 -3.35 -7.32
C HIS A 22 -21.36 -2.47 -6.39
N SER A 23 -21.75 -2.28 -5.13
CA SER A 23 -21.07 -1.34 -4.23
C SER A 23 -19.83 -1.89 -3.53
N SER A 24 -19.52 -3.19 -3.67
CA SER A 24 -18.45 -3.86 -2.90
C SER A 24 -17.03 -3.78 -3.48
N LYS A 25 -16.76 -2.88 -4.45
CA LYS A 25 -15.36 -2.57 -4.81
C LYS A 25 -14.74 -1.66 -3.74
N LEU A 26 -14.42 -2.26 -2.60
CA LEU A 26 -13.43 -1.72 -1.66
C LEU A 26 -12.09 -1.70 -2.39
N GLU A 27 -11.80 -0.59 -3.08
CA GLU A 27 -10.46 -0.33 -3.56
C GLU A 27 -9.52 -0.34 -2.34
N ALA A 28 -8.70 -1.38 -2.25
CA ALA A 28 -7.54 -1.36 -1.40
C ALA A 28 -6.74 -0.12 -1.78
N LYS A 29 -6.82 0.94 -0.97
CA LYS A 29 -6.05 2.17 -1.17
C LYS A 29 -4.59 1.77 -1.19
N ASN A 30 -4.02 1.62 -2.39
CA ASN A 30 -2.60 1.46 -2.56
C ASN A 30 -1.97 2.71 -1.94
N LEU A 31 -1.35 2.55 -0.76
CA LEU A 31 -0.62 3.59 -0.07
C LEU A 31 0.56 4.01 -0.97
N GLN A 32 0.31 4.88 -1.93
CA GLN A 32 1.34 5.44 -2.79
C GLN A 32 1.99 6.61 -2.06
N GLY A 33 3.25 6.45 -1.70
CA GLY A 33 4.04 7.54 -1.14
C GLY A 33 4.31 8.61 -2.19
N SER A 34 4.38 9.86 -1.74
CA SER A 34 4.80 10.97 -2.62
C SER A 34 6.27 10.81 -3.03
N LYS A 35 6.65 11.41 -4.15
CA LYS A 35 8.05 11.43 -4.63
C LYS A 35 9.01 11.94 -3.55
N GLU A 36 8.60 12.97 -2.82
CA GLU A 36 9.37 13.58 -1.74
C GLU A 36 9.50 12.65 -0.51
N GLN A 37 8.43 11.93 -0.13
CA GLN A 37 8.50 10.93 0.92
C GLN A 37 9.49 9.80 0.55
N CYS A 38 9.44 9.32 -0.69
CA CYS A 38 10.34 8.30 -1.20
C CYS A 38 11.80 8.78 -1.26
N LYS A 39 12.02 10.04 -1.68
CA LYS A 39 13.34 10.68 -1.67
C LYS A 39 13.94 10.71 -0.27
N ARG A 40 13.17 11.11 0.75
CA ARG A 40 13.62 11.12 2.15
C ARG A 40 13.98 9.73 2.67
N ILE A 41 13.25 8.70 2.27
CA ILE A 41 13.56 7.31 2.64
C ILE A 41 14.88 6.87 1.96
N ALA A 42 15.03 7.15 0.67
CA ALA A 42 16.25 6.85 -0.07
C ALA A 42 17.48 7.51 0.56
N THR A 43 17.42 8.81 0.85
CA THR A 43 18.51 9.53 1.53
C THR A 43 18.88 8.89 2.86
N LYS A 44 17.90 8.45 3.66
CA LYS A 44 18.19 7.76 4.93
C LYS A 44 18.86 6.40 4.72
N ILE A 45 18.49 5.67 3.67
CA ILE A 45 19.13 4.41 3.29
C ILE A 45 20.59 4.68 2.89
N ASP A 46 20.84 5.70 2.07
CA ASP A 46 22.18 6.06 1.62
C ASP A 46 23.08 6.47 2.80
N MET A 47 22.59 7.34 3.69
CA MET A 47 23.32 7.69 4.92
C MET A 47 23.70 6.47 5.78
N ILE A 48 22.84 5.44 5.81
CA ILE A 48 23.15 4.21 6.54
C ILE A 48 24.18 3.37 5.79
N ASN A 49 24.08 3.30 4.45
CA ASN A 49 25.06 2.62 3.61
C ASN A 49 26.45 3.25 3.76
N ASP A 50 26.54 4.58 3.79
CA ASP A 50 27.79 5.31 3.98
C ASP A 50 28.41 4.98 5.34
N LYS A 51 27.62 4.96 6.42
CA LYS A 51 28.08 4.53 7.75
C LYS A 51 28.59 3.10 7.76
N ARG A 52 27.88 2.18 7.08
CA ARG A 52 28.32 0.78 6.95
C ARG A 52 29.63 0.64 6.17
N ARG A 53 29.82 1.43 5.11
CA ARG A 53 31.07 1.46 4.34
C ARG A 53 32.23 2.04 5.14
N ALA A 54 31.97 3.05 5.97
CA ALA A 54 32.96 3.67 6.84
C ALA A 54 33.43 2.76 7.99
N GLY A 55 32.73 1.64 8.24
CA GLY A 55 33.05 0.75 9.35
C GLY A 55 32.40 1.18 10.67
N GLY A 56 32.47 0.30 11.65
CA GLY A 56 31.82 0.46 12.95
C GLY A 56 31.83 -0.87 13.72
N SER A 57 31.52 -0.82 15.01
CA SER A 57 31.45 -2.02 15.83
C SER A 57 30.34 -2.96 15.35
N SER A 58 30.42 -4.24 15.71
CA SER A 58 29.40 -5.23 15.37
C SER A 58 27.99 -4.80 15.81
N ALA A 59 27.88 -4.16 16.99
CA ALA A 59 26.62 -3.64 17.49
C ALA A 59 26.08 -2.47 16.64
N GLN A 60 26.96 -1.56 16.18
CA GLN A 60 26.58 -0.49 15.27
C GLN A 60 26.12 -1.05 13.91
N MET A 61 26.84 -2.03 13.37
CA MET A 61 26.51 -2.70 12.11
C MET A 61 25.15 -3.39 12.15
N ASP A 62 24.82 -4.06 13.25
CA ASP A 62 23.52 -4.70 13.45
C ASP A 62 22.38 -3.66 13.55
N LYS A 63 22.58 -2.60 14.33
CA LYS A 63 21.62 -1.50 14.45
C LYS A 63 21.35 -0.84 13.09
N TRP A 64 22.39 -0.62 12.30
CA TRP A 64 22.26 -0.06 10.95
C TRP A 64 21.53 -1.00 10.00
N ARG A 65 21.83 -2.31 10.03
CA ARG A 65 21.11 -3.33 9.24
C ARG A 65 19.62 -3.30 9.53
N LYS A 66 19.24 -3.37 10.81
CA LYS A 66 17.83 -3.32 11.26
C LYS A 66 17.13 -2.04 10.78
N LYS A 67 17.78 -0.89 10.95
CA LYS A 67 17.22 0.40 10.51
C LYS A 67 17.06 0.49 8.98
N ARG A 68 18.03 -0.02 8.23
CA ARG A 68 17.98 -0.06 6.76
C ARG A 68 16.83 -0.94 6.29
N ASN A 69 16.65 -2.12 6.89
CA ASN A 69 15.55 -3.02 6.56
C ASN A 69 14.19 -2.36 6.81
N ALA A 70 13.99 -1.72 7.98
CA ALA A 70 12.74 -1.01 8.28
C ALA A 70 12.44 0.12 7.27
N LEU A 71 13.47 0.81 6.76
CA LEU A 71 13.32 1.82 5.70
C LEU A 71 12.98 1.19 4.36
N SER A 72 13.61 0.08 3.99
CA SER A 72 13.29 -0.70 2.78
C SER A 72 11.84 -1.19 2.82
N ASP A 73 11.37 -1.72 3.94
CA ASP A 73 9.98 -2.16 4.11
C ASP A 73 9.01 -0.99 3.98
N LYS A 74 9.36 0.17 4.56
CA LYS A 74 8.56 1.39 4.40
C LYS A 74 8.50 1.86 2.95
N ALA A 75 9.62 1.81 2.23
CA ALA A 75 9.66 2.14 0.80
C ALA A 75 8.80 1.19 -0.03
N TYR A 76 8.85 -0.11 0.28
CA TYR A 76 8.03 -1.13 -0.38
C TYR A 76 6.54 -0.88 -0.15
N LYS A 77 6.12 -0.67 1.12
CA LYS A 77 4.73 -0.35 1.48
C LYS A 77 4.20 0.92 0.80
N LEU A 78 5.08 1.88 0.53
CA LEU A 78 4.76 3.12 -0.16
C LEU A 78 4.85 3.03 -1.69
N ASN A 79 5.14 1.85 -2.24
CA ASN A 79 5.40 1.62 -3.66
C ASN A 79 6.43 2.61 -4.26
N CYS A 80 7.50 2.91 -3.50
CA CYS A 80 8.50 3.91 -3.90
C CYS A 80 9.30 3.53 -5.16
N ARG A 81 9.30 2.25 -5.56
CA ARG A 81 9.91 1.78 -6.82
C ARG A 81 9.31 2.47 -8.06
N LYS A 82 8.02 2.82 -8.03
CA LYS A 82 7.34 3.54 -9.12
C LYS A 82 7.99 4.88 -9.46
N HIS A 83 8.67 5.51 -8.50
CA HIS A 83 9.35 6.78 -8.70
C HIS A 83 10.79 6.63 -9.23
N GLY A 84 11.33 5.41 -9.34
CA GLY A 84 12.68 5.14 -9.85
C GLY A 84 13.84 5.58 -8.92
N ILE A 85 13.53 6.04 -7.70
CA ILE A 85 14.52 6.58 -6.75
C ILE A 85 15.22 5.45 -5.97
N ILE A 86 14.47 4.40 -5.63
CA ILE A 86 14.96 3.24 -4.87
C ILE A 86 14.94 2.05 -5.83
N LYS A 87 16.13 1.51 -6.14
CA LYS A 87 16.31 0.32 -6.98
C LYS A 87 16.03 -0.94 -6.15
#